data_AF-A0AA36IVL4-F1
#
_entry.id   AF-A0AA36IVL4-F1
#
_cell.length_a   1.000
_cell.length_b   1.000
_cell.length_c   1.000
_cell.angle_alpha   90.00
_cell.angle_beta   90.00
_cell.angle_gamma   90.00
#
_symmetry.space_group_name_H-M   'P 1'
#
loop_
_entity.id
_entity.type
_entity.pdbx_description
1 polymer ?
#
loop_
_entity_poly.entity_id
_entity_poly.type
_entity_poly.pdbx_seq_one_letter_code
_entity_poly.pdbx_strand_id
1 'polypeptide(L)'
;MSEPCRGVLTTLQALGLQKEAAARDLPAIRRWYAGQDAEMFNEKMMRLARLRYIITSHDPFDAEQTALCLEPPASAPRYKSALALDELLEGNFPAACRALELRAKPKTLRAAQELLCECVAALQPVFVTAAAPEGFAYCRGEARPPSQDILDKDLSDPVFVPSSQQVLDALILPLCQHFSLPLSLRMGTRRAVNPALRLAGDAAGSAELRSLGHLCEANPKVKFLFTVLSRSDQHEAAVLASKFRNLHLWGCWWYCNYPSVVAETASLRLELLGLNFTYQASSARVHDQLIYKWIHARSMLKKLLAAKYSELMATGWQVSRGDIRRDVYRLLGGAFEEFLAKP
;
A
#
# COMPACT_ATOMS: atom_id res chain seq x y z
N MET A 1 3.85 -15.72 -21.57
CA MET A 1 2.43 -15.29 -21.62
C MET A 1 1.93 -14.72 -20.29
N SER A 2 2.51 -15.08 -19.13
CA SER A 2 2.09 -14.51 -17.85
C SER A 2 2.30 -12.99 -17.78
N GLU A 3 1.50 -12.31 -16.96
CA GLU A 3 1.55 -10.85 -16.79
C GLU A 3 2.91 -10.36 -16.26
N PRO A 4 3.58 -11.00 -15.27
CA PRO A 4 4.93 -10.59 -14.87
C PRO A 4 5.96 -10.67 -16.00
N CYS A 5 5.93 -11.72 -16.82
CA CYS A 5 6.83 -11.87 -17.97
C CYS A 5 6.53 -10.81 -19.04
N ARG A 6 5.24 -10.55 -19.33
CA ARG A 6 4.83 -9.46 -20.24
C ARG A 6 5.29 -8.10 -19.73
N GLY A 7 5.25 -7.89 -18.41
CA GLY A 7 5.74 -6.69 -17.75
C GLY A 7 7.22 -6.43 -18.05
N VAL A 8 8.07 -7.45 -17.92
CA VAL A 8 9.51 -7.34 -18.27
C VAL A 8 9.70 -6.91 -19.72
N LEU A 9 9.01 -7.55 -20.67
CA LEU A 9 9.12 -7.19 -22.09
C LEU A 9 8.64 -5.76 -22.37
N THR A 10 7.57 -5.32 -21.70
CA THR A 10 7.05 -3.95 -21.83
C THR A 10 8.04 -2.92 -21.29
N THR A 11 8.67 -3.20 -20.16
CA THR A 11 9.74 -2.37 -19.59
C THR A 11 10.92 -2.27 -20.55
N LEU A 12 11.42 -3.39 -21.07
CA LEU A 12 12.54 -3.39 -22.03
C LEU A 12 12.21 -2.63 -23.31
N GLN A 13 11.00 -2.81 -23.86
CA GLN A 13 10.56 -2.06 -25.04
C GLN A 13 10.54 -0.54 -24.77
N ALA A 14 9.99 -0.12 -23.62
CA ALA A 14 9.93 1.30 -23.25
C ALA A 14 11.33 1.90 -22.98
N LEU A 15 12.30 1.07 -22.62
CA LEU A 15 13.70 1.44 -22.46
C LEU A 15 14.49 1.50 -23.78
N GLY A 16 13.88 1.11 -24.91
CA GLY A 16 14.54 1.05 -26.21
C GLY A 16 15.35 -0.22 -26.46
N LEU A 17 15.15 -1.26 -25.64
CA LEU A 17 15.85 -2.55 -25.69
C LEU A 17 15.06 -3.63 -26.47
N GLN A 18 14.20 -3.22 -27.40
CA GLN A 18 13.35 -4.16 -28.15
C GLN A 18 14.16 -5.12 -29.03
N LYS A 19 15.32 -4.69 -29.55
CA LYS A 19 16.17 -5.52 -30.41
C LYS A 19 16.82 -6.64 -29.61
N GLU A 20 17.37 -6.29 -28.45
CA GLU A 20 18.01 -7.20 -27.51
C GLU A 20 16.98 -8.18 -26.93
N ALA A 21 15.79 -7.69 -26.60
CA ALA A 21 14.69 -8.55 -26.14
C ALA A 21 14.24 -9.54 -27.23
N ALA A 22 14.12 -9.10 -28.49
CA ALA A 22 13.76 -9.97 -29.61
C ALA A 22 14.84 -11.04 -29.89
N ALA A 23 16.11 -10.65 -29.79
CA ALA A 23 17.25 -11.56 -29.90
C ALA A 23 17.46 -12.46 -28.67
N ARG A 24 16.73 -12.21 -27.57
CA ARG A 24 16.91 -12.87 -26.26
C ARG A 24 18.33 -12.70 -25.70
N ASP A 25 18.96 -11.56 -26.00
CA ASP A 25 20.33 -11.23 -25.58
C ASP A 25 20.35 -10.63 -24.16
N LEU A 26 20.21 -11.51 -23.16
CA LEU A 26 20.30 -11.12 -21.75
C LEU A 26 21.66 -10.48 -21.38
N PRO A 27 22.82 -10.95 -21.88
CA PRO A 27 24.10 -10.27 -21.66
C PRO A 27 24.12 -8.81 -22.14
N ALA A 28 23.59 -8.49 -23.33
CA ALA A 28 23.49 -7.11 -23.81
C ALA A 28 22.58 -6.25 -22.92
N ILE A 29 21.43 -6.78 -22.51
CA ILE A 29 20.51 -6.10 -21.59
C ILE A 29 21.24 -5.77 -20.27
N ARG A 30 21.95 -6.74 -19.68
CA ARG A 30 22.71 -6.53 -18.44
C ARG A 30 23.80 -5.47 -18.59
N ARG A 31 24.55 -5.49 -19.70
CA ARG A 31 25.56 -4.46 -20.01
C ARG A 31 24.93 -3.07 -20.12
N TRP A 32 23.75 -2.97 -20.73
CA TRP A 32 23.03 -1.70 -20.80
C TRP A 32 22.66 -1.18 -19.42
N TYR A 33 22.10 -2.03 -18.53
CA TYR A 33 21.76 -1.63 -17.16
C TYR A 33 22.99 -1.24 -16.34
N ALA A 34 24.10 -1.97 -16.48
CA ALA A 34 25.37 -1.66 -15.80
C ALA A 34 25.97 -0.31 -16.22
N GLY A 35 25.65 0.18 -17.43
CA GLY A 35 26.07 1.49 -17.92
C GLY A 35 25.14 2.64 -17.54
N GLN A 36 24.09 2.42 -16.75
CA GLN A 36 23.18 3.49 -16.33
C GLN A 36 23.69 4.19 -15.07
N ASP A 37 23.65 5.51 -15.08
CA ASP A 37 23.73 6.32 -13.86
C ASP A 37 22.42 6.26 -13.06
N ALA A 38 22.50 6.19 -11.73
CA ALA A 38 21.34 5.96 -10.87
C ALA A 38 20.33 7.13 -10.90
N GLU A 39 20.80 8.38 -10.85
CA GLU A 39 19.94 9.56 -10.84
C GLU A 39 19.27 9.77 -12.20
N MET A 40 20.06 9.68 -13.28
CA MET A 40 19.52 9.75 -14.64
C MET A 40 18.55 8.61 -14.94
N PHE A 41 18.82 7.41 -14.41
CA PHE A 41 17.92 6.27 -14.56
C PHE A 41 16.61 6.51 -13.80
N ASN A 42 16.66 7.04 -12.57
CA ASN A 42 15.48 7.44 -11.82
C ASN A 42 14.63 8.47 -12.59
N GLU A 43 15.24 9.52 -13.14
CA GLU A 43 14.51 10.50 -13.96
C GLU A 43 13.87 9.89 -15.20
N LYS A 44 14.61 9.00 -15.87
CA LYS A 44 14.10 8.23 -17.00
C LYS A 44 12.88 7.40 -16.59
N MET A 45 12.91 6.76 -15.42
CA MET A 45 11.81 5.93 -14.91
C MET A 45 10.58 6.77 -14.58
N MET A 46 10.76 7.87 -13.85
CA MET A 46 9.69 8.81 -13.52
C MET A 46 8.99 9.34 -14.77
N ARG A 47 9.77 9.70 -15.80
CA ARG A 47 9.26 10.18 -17.09
C ARG A 47 8.50 9.11 -17.86
N LEU A 48 9.09 7.92 -18.05
CA LEU A 48 8.47 6.83 -18.81
C LEU A 48 7.21 6.29 -18.10
N ALA A 49 7.25 6.19 -16.77
CA ALA A 49 6.10 5.81 -15.96
C ALA A 49 5.09 6.96 -15.79
N ARG A 50 5.41 8.20 -16.20
CA ARG A 50 4.59 9.41 -16.09
C ARG A 50 4.11 9.66 -14.65
N LEU A 51 5.04 9.66 -13.71
CA LEU A 51 4.76 9.81 -12.28
C LEU A 51 5.02 11.23 -11.79
N ARG A 52 4.09 11.75 -10.98
CA ARG A 52 4.28 13.00 -10.25
C ARG A 52 5.12 12.77 -8.99
N TYR A 53 4.91 11.67 -8.27
CA TYR A 53 5.70 11.27 -7.12
C TYR A 53 5.58 9.75 -6.85
N ILE A 54 6.49 9.25 -6.02
CA ILE A 54 6.50 7.89 -5.47
C ILE A 54 6.36 7.98 -3.94
N ILE A 55 5.61 7.06 -3.36
CA ILE A 55 5.57 6.86 -1.90
C ILE A 55 6.34 5.57 -1.60
N THR A 56 7.41 5.64 -0.81
CA THR A 56 8.21 4.51 -0.35
C THR A 56 7.79 4.09 1.06
N SER A 57 7.79 2.79 1.32
CA SER A 57 7.52 2.24 2.67
C SER A 57 8.83 2.10 3.43
N HIS A 58 8.84 2.54 4.69
CA HIS A 58 9.99 2.46 5.59
C HIS A 58 9.58 1.74 6.87
N ASP A 59 10.25 0.65 7.20
CA ASP A 59 9.94 -0.17 8.37
C ASP A 59 10.98 0.06 9.49
N PRO A 60 10.62 0.69 10.62
CA PRO A 60 11.56 0.94 11.70
C PRO A 60 11.95 -0.33 12.47
N PHE A 61 11.21 -1.43 12.30
CA PHE A 61 11.46 -2.71 12.96
C PHE A 61 12.17 -3.73 12.05
N ASP A 62 12.42 -3.38 10.79
CA ASP A 62 13.42 -4.03 9.96
C ASP A 62 14.82 -3.50 10.34
N ALA A 63 15.70 -4.39 10.78
CA ALA A 63 17.03 -4.04 11.26
C ALA A 63 17.90 -3.32 10.20
N GLU A 64 17.66 -3.57 8.91
CA GLU A 64 18.37 -2.88 7.83
C GLU A 64 17.86 -1.45 7.62
N GLN A 65 16.64 -1.15 8.08
CA GLN A 65 15.96 0.13 7.86
C GLN A 65 15.82 0.98 9.13
N THR A 66 16.00 0.41 10.34
CA THR A 66 15.81 1.14 11.61
C THR A 66 16.57 2.46 11.65
N ALA A 67 17.86 2.45 11.28
CA ALA A 67 18.66 3.68 11.25
C ALA A 67 18.17 4.68 10.19
N LEU A 68 17.81 4.19 9.00
CA LEU A 68 17.30 5.02 7.89
C LEU A 68 15.93 5.64 8.19
N CYS A 69 15.16 5.07 9.12
CA CYS A 69 13.89 5.65 9.57
C CYS A 69 14.09 6.83 10.53
N LEU A 70 15.18 6.84 11.28
CA LEU A 70 15.52 7.91 12.23
C LEU A 70 16.37 9.00 11.58
N GLU A 71 17.25 8.60 10.67
CA GLU A 71 18.18 9.46 9.96
C GLU A 71 18.02 9.24 8.46
N PRO A 72 16.86 9.60 7.87
CA PRO A 72 16.63 9.41 6.46
C PRO A 72 17.60 10.27 5.63
N PRO A 73 18.07 9.76 4.47
CA PRO A 73 18.85 10.58 3.56
C PRO A 73 18.02 11.78 3.08
N ALA A 74 18.71 12.80 2.55
CA ALA A 74 18.05 13.98 2.02
C ALA A 74 16.91 13.60 1.04
N SER A 75 15.73 14.16 1.26
CA SER A 75 14.54 13.81 0.50
C SER A 75 14.72 14.13 -0.99
N ALA A 76 14.72 13.09 -1.82
CA ALA A 76 14.76 13.26 -3.26
C ALA A 76 13.46 13.94 -3.74
N PRO A 77 13.54 14.93 -4.65
CA PRO A 77 12.35 15.57 -5.20
C PRO A 77 11.37 14.53 -5.77
N ARG A 78 10.10 14.62 -5.36
CA ARG A 78 9.01 13.69 -5.75
C ARG A 78 9.04 12.31 -5.07
N TYR A 79 9.80 12.14 -3.99
CA TYR A 79 9.65 11.02 -3.08
C TYR A 79 8.95 11.45 -1.81
N LYS A 80 8.06 10.61 -1.33
CA LYS A 80 7.32 10.75 -0.08
C LYS A 80 7.46 9.44 0.69
N SER A 81 7.28 9.48 2.00
CA SER A 81 7.43 8.29 2.84
C SER A 81 6.10 7.81 3.41
N ALA A 82 6.00 6.52 3.66
CA ALA A 82 4.99 5.89 4.49
C ALA A 82 5.70 5.05 5.54
N LEU A 83 5.15 5.03 6.76
CA LEU A 83 5.71 4.23 7.86
C LEU A 83 5.07 2.85 7.86
N ALA A 84 5.85 1.80 7.65
CA ALA A 84 5.36 0.42 7.63
C ALA A 84 5.46 -0.21 9.02
N LEU A 85 4.37 -0.82 9.48
CA LEU A 85 4.25 -1.47 10.79
C LEU A 85 3.75 -2.92 10.64
N ASP A 86 4.19 -3.59 9.56
CA ASP A 86 3.82 -4.97 9.27
C ASP A 86 4.31 -5.89 10.41
N GLU A 87 5.57 -5.73 10.84
CA GLU A 87 6.19 -6.54 11.89
C GLU A 87 5.41 -6.50 13.22
N LEU A 88 4.85 -5.34 13.58
CA LEU A 88 4.05 -5.21 14.81
C LEU A 88 2.67 -5.83 14.65
N LEU A 89 1.96 -5.53 13.56
CA LEU A 89 0.58 -5.97 13.40
C LEU A 89 0.48 -7.48 13.16
N GLU A 90 1.48 -8.06 12.50
CA GLU A 90 1.62 -9.51 12.26
C GLU A 90 2.24 -10.26 13.44
N GLY A 91 2.64 -9.57 14.51
CA GLY A 91 3.12 -10.17 15.75
C GLY A 91 4.57 -10.67 15.71
N ASN A 92 5.41 -10.14 14.82
CA ASN A 92 6.86 -10.39 14.81
C ASN A 92 7.59 -9.54 15.86
N PHE A 93 7.23 -9.74 17.14
CA PHE A 93 7.89 -9.07 18.26
C PHE A 93 9.40 -9.36 18.37
N PRO A 94 9.95 -10.51 17.92
CA PRO A 94 11.39 -10.68 17.82
C PRO A 94 12.08 -9.63 16.93
N ALA A 95 11.46 -9.21 15.82
CA ALA A 95 11.98 -8.12 14.99
C ALA A 95 11.89 -6.77 15.73
N ALA A 96 10.76 -6.48 16.36
CA ALA A 96 10.59 -5.28 17.15
C ALA A 96 11.61 -5.16 18.28
N CYS A 97 11.84 -6.24 19.03
CA CYS A 97 12.85 -6.32 20.09
C CYS A 97 14.27 -6.05 19.58
N ARG A 98 14.66 -6.61 18.43
CA ARG A 98 15.99 -6.35 17.83
C ARG A 98 16.16 -4.87 17.48
N ALA A 99 15.15 -4.25 16.88
CA ALA A 99 15.21 -2.82 16.54
C ALA A 99 15.31 -1.94 17.78
N LEU A 100 14.60 -2.28 18.86
CA LEU A 100 14.69 -1.56 20.15
C LEU A 100 16.07 -1.74 20.80
N GLU A 101 16.64 -2.95 20.78
CA GLU A 101 18.00 -3.23 21.26
C GLU A 101 19.06 -2.44 20.51
N LEU A 102 18.96 -2.35 19.17
CA LEU A 102 19.87 -1.54 18.34
C LEU A 102 19.85 -0.05 18.73
N ARG A 103 18.79 0.41 19.39
CA ARG A 103 18.62 1.78 19.87
C ARG A 103 18.79 1.91 21.39
N ALA A 104 19.26 0.85 22.06
CA ALA A 104 19.39 0.78 23.52
C ALA A 104 18.10 1.15 24.26
N LYS A 105 16.94 0.83 23.68
CA LYS A 105 15.62 1.07 24.26
C LYS A 105 15.08 -0.21 24.94
N PRO A 106 14.24 -0.09 25.98
CA PRO A 106 13.54 -1.23 26.57
C PRO A 106 12.71 -2.00 25.54
N LYS A 107 12.54 -3.31 25.73
CA LYS A 107 11.74 -4.17 24.84
C LYS A 107 10.25 -4.09 25.18
N THR A 108 9.67 -2.90 25.15
CA THR A 108 8.28 -2.68 25.56
C THR A 108 7.50 -1.95 24.46
N LEU A 109 6.16 -2.02 24.50
CA LEU A 109 5.32 -1.27 23.55
C LEU A 109 5.47 0.25 23.75
N ARG A 110 5.74 0.72 24.97
CA ARG A 110 6.05 2.14 25.24
C ARG A 110 7.30 2.58 24.50
N ALA A 111 8.37 1.79 24.58
CA ALA A 111 9.60 2.10 23.87
C ALA A 111 9.43 2.03 22.34
N ALA A 112 8.60 1.10 21.85
CA ALA A 112 8.20 1.08 20.44
C ALA A 112 7.43 2.35 20.07
N GLN A 113 6.53 2.85 20.92
CA GLN A 113 5.81 4.11 20.70
C GLN A 113 6.77 5.30 20.56
N GLU A 114 7.75 5.42 21.45
CA GLU A 114 8.77 6.47 21.40
C GLU A 114 9.57 6.40 20.09
N LEU A 115 10.04 5.21 19.71
CA LEU A 115 10.75 5.00 18.46
C LEU A 115 9.90 5.40 17.25
N LEU A 116 8.61 5.08 17.25
CA LEU A 116 7.69 5.46 16.19
C LEU A 116 7.47 6.97 16.11
N CYS A 117 7.35 7.66 17.25
CA CYS A 117 7.27 9.12 17.28
C CYS A 117 8.54 9.77 16.69
N GLU A 118 9.72 9.26 17.05
CA GLU A 118 11.01 9.71 16.47
C GLU A 118 11.04 9.49 14.94
N CYS A 119 10.62 8.30 14.48
CA CYS A 119 10.56 7.99 13.05
C CYS A 119 9.55 8.87 12.29
N VAL A 120 8.38 9.16 12.87
CA VAL A 120 7.40 10.06 12.26
C VAL A 120 7.95 11.47 12.14
N ALA A 121 8.66 11.97 13.16
CA ALA A 121 9.28 13.28 13.13
C ALA A 121 10.37 13.38 12.04
N ALA A 122 11.16 12.32 11.87
CA ALA A 122 12.24 12.27 10.89
C ALA A 122 11.75 12.05 9.44
N LEU A 123 10.87 11.06 9.22
CA LEU A 123 10.38 10.67 7.89
C LEU A 123 9.28 11.57 7.34
N GLN A 124 8.51 12.22 8.22
CA GLN A 124 7.29 12.96 7.87
C GLN A 124 6.38 12.15 6.92
N PRO A 125 5.97 10.92 7.30
CA PRO A 125 5.24 10.04 6.42
C PRO A 125 3.86 10.61 6.08
N VAL A 126 3.35 10.32 4.88
CA VAL A 126 2.00 10.74 4.47
C VAL A 126 0.89 9.81 4.97
N PHE A 127 1.24 8.59 5.38
CA PHE A 127 0.38 7.64 6.07
C PHE A 127 1.21 6.55 6.76
N VAL A 128 0.57 5.83 7.68
CA VAL A 128 1.07 4.57 8.26
C VAL A 128 0.50 3.41 7.45
N THR A 129 1.23 2.33 7.23
CA THR A 129 0.74 1.14 6.53
C THR A 129 1.04 -0.13 7.30
N ALA A 130 0.11 -1.08 7.28
CA ALA A 130 0.30 -2.40 7.87
C ALA A 130 -0.48 -3.47 7.10
N ALA A 131 0.05 -4.68 7.08
CA ALA A 131 -0.59 -5.87 6.55
C ALA A 131 -1.44 -6.51 7.65
N ALA A 132 -2.72 -6.73 7.35
CA ALA A 132 -3.61 -7.51 8.19
C ALA A 132 -3.70 -8.92 7.59
N PRO A 133 -3.23 -9.96 8.30
CA PRO A 133 -3.23 -11.32 7.79
C PRO A 133 -4.66 -11.84 7.60
N GLU A 134 -4.78 -12.98 6.93
CA GLU A 134 -6.05 -13.70 6.88
C GLU A 134 -6.59 -13.99 8.28
N GLY A 135 -7.90 -13.78 8.45
CA GLY A 135 -8.58 -14.00 9.74
C GLY A 135 -8.36 -12.88 10.76
N PHE A 136 -7.77 -11.75 10.35
CA PHE A 136 -7.68 -10.56 11.19
C PHE A 136 -9.06 -10.16 11.74
N ALA A 137 -9.16 -10.15 13.07
CA ALA A 137 -10.39 -9.83 13.80
C ALA A 137 -10.22 -8.53 14.59
N TYR A 138 -11.21 -7.65 14.49
CA TYR A 138 -11.34 -6.48 15.37
C TYR A 138 -12.74 -6.46 15.97
N CYS A 139 -12.83 -6.63 17.28
CA CYS A 139 -14.08 -6.78 18.02
C CYS A 139 -14.59 -5.43 18.56
N ARG A 140 -15.90 -5.16 18.39
CA ARG A 140 -16.55 -4.03 19.03
C ARG A 140 -16.64 -4.26 20.55
N GLY A 141 -16.18 -3.31 21.35
CA GLY A 141 -16.48 -3.25 22.79
C GLY A 141 -15.34 -3.60 23.75
N GLU A 142 -14.15 -3.98 23.25
CA GLU A 142 -12.94 -4.06 24.06
C GLU A 142 -12.16 -2.73 24.10
N ALA A 143 -12.85 -1.61 23.85
CA ALA A 143 -12.37 -0.26 24.13
C ALA A 143 -12.26 -0.01 25.66
N ARG A 144 -11.64 -0.93 26.40
CA ARG A 144 -10.89 -0.52 27.56
C ARG A 144 -9.63 0.13 27.02
N PRO A 145 -9.19 1.28 27.56
CA PRO A 145 -7.81 1.68 27.35
C PRO A 145 -6.98 0.43 27.67
N PRO A 146 -6.04 0.03 26.80
CA PRO A 146 -5.15 -1.07 27.13
C PRO A 146 -4.69 -0.81 28.55
N SER A 147 -4.91 -1.75 29.47
CA SER A 147 -4.45 -1.59 30.86
C SER A 147 -3.02 -1.07 30.75
N GLN A 148 -2.71 0.11 31.31
CA GLN A 148 -1.41 0.75 31.08
C GLN A 148 -0.25 -0.24 31.25
N ASP A 149 -0.45 -1.22 32.12
CA ASP A 149 0.29 -2.46 32.31
C ASP A 149 0.80 -3.14 31.02
N ILE A 150 0.06 -3.16 29.91
CA ILE A 150 0.49 -3.81 28.66
C ILE A 150 1.62 -3.05 27.96
N LEU A 151 1.66 -1.72 28.14
CA LEU A 151 2.66 -0.88 27.46
C LEU A 151 4.07 -1.14 27.98
N ASP A 152 4.17 -1.58 29.24
CA ASP A 152 5.42 -1.77 29.97
C ASP A 152 5.81 -3.25 30.11
N LYS A 153 4.99 -4.17 29.60
CA LYS A 153 5.35 -5.60 29.54
C LYS A 153 6.50 -5.84 28.57
N ASP A 154 7.35 -6.79 28.94
CA ASP A 154 8.48 -7.24 28.12
C ASP A 154 7.97 -8.02 26.90
N LEU A 155 8.22 -7.47 25.70
CA LEU A 155 7.88 -8.07 24.41
C LEU A 155 8.72 -9.32 24.08
N SER A 156 9.77 -9.60 24.85
CA SER A 156 10.55 -10.83 24.73
C SER A 156 10.06 -11.96 25.65
N ASP A 157 9.06 -11.71 26.50
CA ASP A 157 8.44 -12.73 27.35
C ASP A 157 7.65 -13.73 26.48
N PRO A 158 8.00 -15.04 26.47
CA PRO A 158 7.29 -16.03 25.68
C PRO A 158 5.84 -16.28 26.12
N VAL A 159 5.47 -15.86 27.34
CA VAL A 159 4.12 -16.01 27.88
C VAL A 159 3.23 -14.83 27.47
N PHE A 160 3.82 -13.66 27.21
CA PHE A 160 3.09 -12.46 26.85
C PHE A 160 3.31 -12.09 25.38
N VAL A 161 2.27 -12.31 24.58
CA VAL A 161 2.23 -11.88 23.18
C VAL A 161 1.01 -10.98 22.98
N PRO A 162 1.17 -9.67 22.73
CA PRO A 162 0.04 -8.80 22.49
C PRO A 162 -0.65 -9.18 21.18
N SER A 163 -1.98 -9.24 21.21
CA SER A 163 -2.81 -9.45 20.03
C SER A 163 -2.73 -8.26 19.06
N SER A 164 -3.03 -8.47 17.79
CA SER A 164 -3.10 -7.40 16.78
C SER A 164 -4.06 -6.28 17.19
N GLN A 165 -5.17 -6.59 17.87
CA GLN A 165 -6.09 -5.59 18.39
C GLN A 165 -5.46 -4.76 19.52
N GLN A 166 -4.76 -5.39 20.46
CA GLN A 166 -4.01 -4.67 21.50
C GLN A 166 -2.92 -3.77 20.91
N VAL A 167 -2.21 -4.23 19.88
CA VAL A 167 -1.23 -3.39 19.16
C VAL A 167 -1.91 -2.21 18.46
N LEU A 168 -3.07 -2.42 17.81
CA LEU A 168 -3.82 -1.34 17.19
C LEU A 168 -4.27 -0.30 18.22
N ASP A 169 -4.94 -0.74 19.28
CA ASP A 169 -5.56 0.15 20.27
C ASP A 169 -4.52 0.86 21.16
N ALA A 170 -3.42 0.18 21.50
CA ALA A 170 -2.39 0.74 22.39
C ALA A 170 -1.37 1.61 21.66
N LEU A 171 -1.12 1.35 20.38
CA LEU A 171 0.05 1.90 19.68
C LEU A 171 -0.30 2.55 18.34
N ILE A 172 -0.85 1.80 17.38
CA ILE A 172 -1.00 2.27 16.00
C ILE A 172 -2.09 3.34 15.88
N LEU A 173 -3.27 3.12 16.46
CA LEU A 173 -4.38 4.07 16.40
C LEU A 173 -4.05 5.36 17.17
N PRO A 174 -3.49 5.32 18.40
CA PRO A 174 -3.01 6.53 19.07
C PRO A 174 -1.96 7.31 18.27
N LEU A 175 -0.99 6.62 17.64
CA LEU A 175 0.00 7.27 16.78
C LEU A 175 -0.66 7.98 15.59
N CYS A 176 -1.58 7.30 14.91
CA CYS A 176 -2.33 7.86 13.78
C CYS A 176 -3.16 9.09 14.19
N GLN A 177 -3.82 9.04 15.36
CA GLN A 177 -4.58 10.17 15.89
C GLN A 177 -3.68 11.34 16.26
N HIS A 178 -2.57 11.08 16.97
CA HIS A 178 -1.65 12.12 17.44
C HIS A 178 -1.04 12.91 16.28
N PHE A 179 -0.61 12.22 15.22
CA PHE A 179 0.02 12.85 14.05
C PHE A 179 -0.96 13.13 12.89
N SER A 180 -2.27 12.89 13.08
CA SER A 180 -3.29 13.01 12.01
C SER A 180 -2.96 12.22 10.74
N LEU A 181 -2.31 11.06 10.90
CA LEU A 181 -1.91 10.18 9.81
C LEU A 181 -3.00 9.14 9.53
N PRO A 182 -3.35 8.90 8.26
CA PRO A 182 -4.19 7.76 7.92
C PRO A 182 -3.47 6.43 8.17
N LEU A 183 -4.25 5.39 8.48
CA LEU A 183 -3.80 4.01 8.52
C LEU A 183 -4.19 3.28 7.23
N SER A 184 -3.21 2.80 6.48
CA SER A 184 -3.40 1.99 5.28
C SER A 184 -3.31 0.49 5.60
N LEU A 185 -4.42 -0.22 5.47
CA LEU A 185 -4.49 -1.66 5.72
C LEU A 185 -4.44 -2.46 4.42
N ARG A 186 -3.51 -3.40 4.33
CA ARG A 186 -3.42 -4.38 3.25
C ARG A 186 -3.91 -5.72 3.77
N MET A 187 -5.12 -6.13 3.40
CA MET A 187 -5.84 -7.19 4.11
C MET A 187 -5.91 -8.50 3.31
N GLY A 188 -5.83 -9.63 4.02
CA GLY A 188 -6.09 -10.96 3.46
C GLY A 188 -4.85 -11.71 2.99
N THR A 189 -3.68 -11.46 3.57
CA THR A 189 -2.47 -12.26 3.27
C THR A 189 -2.43 -13.52 4.13
N ARG A 190 -2.30 -14.68 3.49
CA ARG A 190 -1.95 -15.94 4.16
C ARG A 190 -0.44 -16.14 4.04
N ARG A 191 0.29 -15.90 5.13
CA ARG A 191 1.77 -15.92 5.13
C ARG A 191 2.31 -17.34 5.03
N ALA A 192 3.45 -17.47 4.36
CA ALA A 192 4.31 -18.66 4.39
C ALA A 192 3.59 -20.00 4.16
N VAL A 193 2.63 -20.05 3.23
CA VAL A 193 1.99 -21.32 2.80
C VAL A 193 3.02 -22.29 2.23
N ASN A 194 4.06 -21.75 1.58
CA ASN A 194 5.26 -22.49 1.22
C ASN A 194 6.52 -21.73 1.70
N PRO A 195 7.01 -22.00 2.93
CA PRO A 195 8.14 -21.29 3.52
C PRO A 195 9.43 -21.37 2.70
N ALA A 196 9.63 -22.47 1.95
CA ALA A 196 10.82 -22.65 1.12
C ALA A 196 10.93 -21.60 0.00
N LEU A 197 9.81 -20.98 -0.40
CA LEU A 197 9.77 -19.92 -1.41
C LEU A 197 9.99 -18.51 -0.84
N ARG A 198 10.20 -18.37 0.48
CA ARG A 198 10.43 -17.08 1.15
C ARG A 198 9.35 -16.06 0.77
N LEU A 199 9.72 -14.89 0.23
CA LEU A 199 8.79 -13.83 -0.20
C LEU A 199 7.78 -14.26 -1.28
N ALA A 200 8.02 -15.37 -1.99
CA ALA A 200 7.09 -15.94 -2.97
C ALA A 200 6.19 -17.04 -2.37
N GLY A 201 6.31 -17.33 -1.08
CA GLY A 201 5.59 -18.38 -0.38
C GLY A 201 4.24 -17.98 0.21
N ASP A 202 3.87 -16.71 0.12
CA ASP A 202 2.61 -16.16 0.63
C ASP A 202 1.46 -16.42 -0.36
N ALA A 203 0.23 -16.53 0.15
CA ALA A 203 -0.99 -16.72 -0.62
C ALA A 203 -2.07 -15.67 -0.29
N ALA A 204 -3.17 -15.72 -1.05
CA ALA A 204 -4.37 -14.93 -0.76
C ALA A 204 -5.29 -15.69 0.21
N GLY A 205 -5.89 -14.95 1.13
CA GLY A 205 -6.92 -15.39 2.06
C GLY A 205 -8.01 -14.32 2.23
N SER A 206 -9.02 -14.61 3.05
CA SER A 206 -10.11 -13.67 3.34
C SER A 206 -9.62 -12.46 4.13
N ALA A 207 -10.12 -11.27 3.79
CA ALA A 207 -9.82 -10.02 4.48
C ALA A 207 -10.65 -9.77 5.75
N GLU A 208 -11.71 -10.55 6.02
CA GLU A 208 -12.64 -10.34 7.15
C GLU A 208 -13.13 -8.87 7.26
N LEU A 209 -13.84 -8.40 6.24
CA LEU A 209 -14.22 -6.98 6.08
C LEU A 209 -15.14 -6.44 7.18
N ARG A 210 -15.79 -7.32 7.95
CA ARG A 210 -16.51 -6.94 9.16
C ARG A 210 -15.61 -6.25 10.18
N SER A 211 -14.38 -6.74 10.36
CA SER A 211 -13.36 -6.14 11.24
C SER A 211 -13.01 -4.73 10.81
N LEU A 212 -12.88 -4.49 9.50
CA LEU A 212 -12.64 -3.16 8.95
C LEU A 212 -13.81 -2.21 9.21
N GLY A 213 -15.05 -2.69 9.07
CA GLY A 213 -16.24 -1.93 9.42
C GLY A 213 -16.27 -1.54 10.91
N HIS A 214 -15.91 -2.46 11.80
CA HIS A 214 -15.78 -2.18 13.23
C HIS A 214 -14.69 -1.16 13.53
N LEU A 215 -13.52 -1.26 12.89
CA LEU A 215 -12.42 -0.28 13.02
C LEU A 215 -12.87 1.12 12.63
N CYS A 216 -13.53 1.27 11.49
CA CYS A 216 -13.98 2.56 10.97
C CYS A 216 -14.99 3.24 11.91
N GLU A 217 -15.92 2.46 12.46
CA GLU A 217 -16.94 2.96 13.37
C GLU A 217 -16.39 3.28 14.76
N ALA A 218 -15.50 2.44 15.32
CA ALA A 218 -14.89 2.67 16.63
C ALA A 218 -13.92 3.86 16.61
N ASN A 219 -13.34 4.17 15.45
CA ASN A 219 -12.33 5.22 15.29
C ASN A 219 -12.74 6.26 14.23
N PRO A 220 -13.83 7.00 14.43
CA PRO A 220 -14.37 7.90 13.41
C PRO A 220 -13.44 9.08 13.07
N LYS A 221 -12.48 9.38 13.95
CA LYS A 221 -11.45 10.41 13.76
C LYS A 221 -10.20 9.90 13.02
N VAL A 222 -10.05 8.59 12.87
CA VAL A 222 -8.94 7.99 12.12
C VAL A 222 -9.39 7.76 10.69
N LYS A 223 -8.55 8.17 9.74
CA LYS A 223 -8.72 7.88 8.31
C LYS A 223 -8.12 6.52 8.00
N PHE A 224 -8.85 5.70 7.26
CA PHE A 224 -8.43 4.39 6.82
C PHE A 224 -8.29 4.36 5.30
N LEU A 225 -7.10 4.04 4.82
CA LEU A 225 -6.88 3.59 3.45
C LEU A 225 -6.92 2.06 3.47
N PHE A 226 -7.44 1.40 2.43
CA PHE A 226 -7.37 -0.06 2.42
C PHE A 226 -7.36 -0.68 1.03
N THR A 227 -6.83 -1.90 0.97
CA THR A 227 -6.89 -2.78 -0.18
C THR A 227 -7.03 -4.23 0.29
N VAL A 228 -7.69 -5.08 -0.51
CA VAL A 228 -7.91 -6.51 -0.19
C VAL A 228 -7.25 -7.39 -1.24
N LEU A 229 -6.68 -8.52 -0.79
CA LEU A 229 -5.90 -9.43 -1.63
C LEU A 229 -6.74 -10.48 -2.36
N SER A 230 -7.87 -10.90 -1.79
CA SER A 230 -8.77 -11.86 -2.42
C SER A 230 -9.64 -11.19 -3.49
N ARG A 231 -9.89 -11.93 -4.58
CA ARG A 231 -10.87 -11.54 -5.60
C ARG A 231 -12.30 -11.58 -5.05
N SER A 232 -12.62 -12.53 -4.16
CA SER A 232 -13.97 -12.67 -3.58
C SER A 232 -14.40 -11.46 -2.77
N ASP A 233 -13.43 -10.76 -2.17
CA ASP A 233 -13.70 -9.70 -1.20
C ASP A 233 -13.87 -8.34 -1.89
N GLN A 234 -13.58 -8.25 -3.20
CA GLN A 234 -13.56 -6.97 -3.93
C GLN A 234 -14.93 -6.28 -3.99
N HIS A 235 -16.01 -7.05 -4.13
CA HIS A 235 -17.37 -6.49 -4.15
C HIS A 235 -17.76 -5.92 -2.79
N GLU A 236 -17.62 -6.71 -1.72
CA GLU A 236 -17.92 -6.28 -0.36
C GLU A 236 -17.04 -5.09 0.06
N ALA A 237 -15.76 -5.08 -0.33
CA ALA A 237 -14.85 -3.95 -0.09
C ALA A 237 -15.40 -2.66 -0.72
N ALA A 238 -15.87 -2.71 -1.97
CA ALA A 238 -16.47 -1.55 -2.61
C ALA A 238 -17.75 -1.10 -1.91
N VAL A 239 -18.63 -2.03 -1.52
CA VAL A 239 -19.85 -1.71 -0.76
C VAL A 239 -19.49 -1.05 0.57
N LEU A 240 -18.55 -1.61 1.32
CA LEU A 240 -18.12 -1.10 2.63
C LEU A 240 -17.52 0.31 2.52
N ALA A 241 -16.69 0.56 1.51
CA ALA A 241 -16.13 1.89 1.23
C ALA A 241 -17.21 2.96 0.99
N SER A 242 -18.38 2.58 0.47
CA SER A 242 -19.51 3.50 0.30
C SER A 242 -20.19 3.91 1.63
N LYS A 243 -19.94 3.18 2.73
CA LYS A 243 -20.62 3.37 4.02
C LYS A 243 -19.87 4.29 4.97
N PHE A 244 -18.54 4.36 4.86
CA PHE A 244 -17.69 5.05 5.81
C PHE A 244 -16.95 6.22 5.16
N ARG A 245 -17.19 7.44 5.64
CA ARG A 245 -16.53 8.66 5.12
C ARG A 245 -15.03 8.69 5.43
N ASN A 246 -14.61 7.99 6.48
CA ASN A 246 -13.23 7.80 6.89
C ASN A 246 -12.58 6.55 6.30
N LEU A 247 -13.17 5.93 5.25
CA LEU A 247 -12.62 4.76 4.59
C LEU A 247 -12.41 5.03 3.09
N HIS A 248 -11.24 4.71 2.56
CA HIS A 248 -10.89 4.92 1.15
C HIS A 248 -10.21 3.69 0.55
N LEU A 249 -10.87 3.10 -0.45
CA LEU A 249 -10.40 1.93 -1.17
C LEU A 249 -9.35 2.32 -2.21
N TRP A 250 -8.26 1.57 -2.30
CA TRP A 250 -7.23 1.77 -3.31
C TRP A 250 -6.74 0.49 -3.96
N GLY A 251 -6.43 0.59 -5.25
CA GLY A 251 -5.61 -0.35 -6.01
C GLY A 251 -6.18 -1.75 -6.23
N CYS A 252 -5.47 -2.52 -7.03
CA CYS A 252 -5.66 -3.96 -7.16
C CYS A 252 -4.34 -4.61 -6.73
N TRP A 253 -4.28 -5.02 -5.46
CA TRP A 253 -3.02 -5.39 -4.83
C TRP A 253 -2.59 -6.81 -5.19
N TRP A 254 -1.30 -6.98 -5.53
CA TRP A 254 -0.61 -8.25 -5.69
C TRP A 254 -1.36 -9.28 -6.55
N TYR A 255 -1.99 -10.30 -5.95
CA TYR A 255 -2.74 -11.34 -6.69
C TYR A 255 -4.00 -10.82 -7.38
N CYS A 256 -4.44 -9.60 -7.06
CA CYS A 256 -5.49 -8.90 -7.79
C CYS A 256 -4.94 -8.04 -8.95
N ASN A 257 -3.62 -7.90 -9.11
CA ASN A 257 -3.01 -7.09 -10.17
C ASN A 257 -2.83 -7.86 -11.50
N TYR A 258 -3.86 -8.61 -11.90
CA TYR A 258 -3.92 -9.26 -13.21
C TYR A 258 -4.99 -8.60 -14.08
N PRO A 259 -4.78 -8.48 -15.41
CA PRO A 259 -5.70 -7.73 -16.28
C PRO A 259 -7.18 -8.13 -16.15
N SER A 260 -7.48 -9.42 -15.99
CA SER A 260 -8.86 -9.92 -15.81
C SER A 260 -9.48 -9.43 -14.50
N VAL A 261 -8.75 -9.57 -13.39
CA VAL A 261 -9.21 -9.17 -12.05
C VAL A 261 -9.30 -7.64 -11.94
N VAL A 262 -8.34 -6.91 -12.50
CA VAL A 262 -8.34 -5.44 -12.55
C VAL A 262 -9.54 -4.93 -13.35
N ALA A 263 -9.84 -5.54 -14.51
CA ALA A 263 -10.98 -5.12 -15.34
C ALA A 263 -12.30 -5.27 -14.60
N GLU A 264 -12.54 -6.43 -13.98
CA GLU A 264 -13.72 -6.71 -13.17
C GLU A 264 -13.83 -5.75 -11.97
N THR A 265 -12.77 -5.69 -11.15
CA THR A 265 -12.73 -4.92 -9.91
C THR A 265 -12.91 -3.42 -10.16
N ALA A 266 -12.24 -2.88 -11.18
CA ALA A 266 -12.34 -1.46 -11.50
C ALA A 266 -13.68 -1.08 -12.12
N SER A 267 -14.30 -1.96 -12.93
CA SER A 267 -15.64 -1.72 -13.46
C SER A 267 -16.66 -1.64 -12.33
N LEU A 268 -16.63 -2.62 -11.42
CA LEU A 268 -17.48 -2.67 -10.24
C LEU A 268 -17.31 -1.43 -9.34
N ARG A 269 -16.07 -0.97 -9.11
CA ARG A 269 -15.82 0.23 -8.31
C ARG A 269 -16.27 1.51 -9.01
N LEU A 270 -16.11 1.62 -10.33
CA LEU A 270 -16.65 2.76 -11.08
C LEU A 270 -18.18 2.81 -11.00
N GLU A 271 -18.85 1.65 -11.04
CA GLU A 271 -20.30 1.55 -10.93
C GLU A 271 -20.82 1.88 -9.51
N LEU A 272 -20.15 1.38 -8.46
CA LEU A 272 -20.61 1.55 -7.08
C LEU A 272 -20.12 2.84 -6.41
N LEU A 273 -18.90 3.27 -6.71
CA LEU A 273 -18.22 4.38 -6.02
C LEU A 273 -18.02 5.61 -6.91
N GLY A 274 -18.30 5.51 -8.20
CA GLY A 274 -17.96 6.53 -9.18
C GLY A 274 -16.46 6.79 -9.17
N LEU A 275 -16.05 7.97 -8.72
CA LEU A 275 -14.65 8.42 -8.70
C LEU A 275 -14.04 8.43 -7.29
N ASN A 276 -14.77 7.95 -6.27
CA ASN A 276 -14.37 8.02 -4.87
C ASN A 276 -13.50 6.83 -4.44
N PHE A 277 -12.48 6.51 -5.25
CA PHE A 277 -11.47 5.50 -4.93
C PHE A 277 -10.18 5.80 -5.70
N THR A 278 -9.05 5.23 -5.26
CA THR A 278 -7.80 5.31 -6.02
C THR A 278 -7.67 4.09 -6.90
N TYR A 279 -7.57 4.29 -8.22
CA TYR A 279 -7.66 3.20 -9.19
C TYR A 279 -6.55 2.16 -9.05
N GLN A 280 -5.29 2.60 -8.95
CA GLN A 280 -4.15 1.69 -8.91
C GLN A 280 -2.99 2.21 -8.05
N ALA A 281 -2.22 1.27 -7.50
CA ALA A 281 -0.88 1.50 -6.96
C ALA A 281 0.06 0.43 -7.51
N SER A 282 1.35 0.77 -7.71
CA SER A 282 2.27 -0.17 -8.34
C SER A 282 2.67 -1.30 -7.40
N SER A 283 2.97 -1.03 -6.13
CA SER A 283 3.70 -1.98 -5.26
C SER A 283 4.96 -2.52 -5.98
N ALA A 284 5.68 -1.65 -6.68
CA ALA A 284 6.92 -2.00 -7.35
C ALA A 284 8.00 -2.32 -6.31
N ARG A 285 8.66 -3.48 -6.45
CA ARG A 285 9.84 -3.85 -5.63
C ARG A 285 11.15 -3.64 -6.38
N VAL A 286 11.09 -3.57 -7.71
CA VAL A 286 12.22 -3.19 -8.57
C VAL A 286 11.80 -1.93 -9.33
N HIS A 287 12.71 -0.95 -9.41
CA HIS A 287 12.39 0.41 -9.81
C HIS A 287 11.77 0.51 -11.23
N ASP A 288 12.27 -0.26 -12.18
CA ASP A 288 11.78 -0.27 -13.57
C ASP A 288 10.43 -1.00 -13.77
N GLN A 289 9.91 -1.67 -12.74
CA GLN A 289 8.54 -2.20 -12.75
C GLN A 289 7.51 -1.08 -12.80
N LEU A 290 7.86 0.13 -12.35
CA LEU A 290 6.99 1.30 -12.45
C LEU A 290 6.54 1.53 -13.90
N ILE A 291 7.41 1.27 -14.87
CA ILE A 291 7.09 1.47 -16.29
C ILE A 291 5.89 0.61 -16.69
N TYR A 292 6.05 -0.73 -16.66
CA TYR A 292 4.99 -1.59 -17.17
C TYR A 292 3.73 -1.51 -16.31
N LYS A 293 3.87 -1.42 -14.97
CA LYS A 293 2.70 -1.37 -14.08
C LYS A 293 1.82 -0.18 -14.42
N TRP A 294 2.40 0.99 -14.65
CA TRP A 294 1.63 2.19 -14.98
C TRP A 294 1.19 2.27 -16.45
N ILE A 295 1.96 1.73 -17.40
CA ILE A 295 1.52 1.60 -18.80
C ILE A 295 0.29 0.68 -18.89
N HIS A 296 0.36 -0.50 -18.27
CA HIS A 296 -0.73 -1.47 -18.28
C HIS A 296 -1.96 -0.93 -17.55
N ALA A 297 -1.78 -0.35 -16.36
CA ALA A 297 -2.86 0.25 -15.59
C ALA A 297 -3.62 1.34 -16.38
N ARG A 298 -2.90 2.28 -17.01
CA ARG A 298 -3.52 3.36 -17.80
C ARG A 298 -4.18 2.84 -19.08
N SER A 299 -3.60 1.83 -19.73
CA SER A 299 -4.21 1.22 -20.91
C SER A 299 -5.56 0.57 -20.57
N MET A 300 -5.63 -0.12 -19.43
CA MET A 300 -6.88 -0.68 -18.92
C MET A 300 -7.88 0.42 -18.54
N LEU A 301 -7.45 1.42 -17.77
CA LEU A 301 -8.32 2.53 -17.34
C LEU A 301 -8.92 3.28 -18.53
N LYS A 302 -8.14 3.51 -19.59
CA LYS A 302 -8.63 4.12 -20.82
C LYS A 302 -9.80 3.34 -21.43
N LYS A 303 -9.71 2.01 -21.49
CA LYS A 303 -10.78 1.16 -22.03
C LYS A 303 -12.04 1.25 -21.17
N LEU A 304 -11.89 1.14 -19.85
CA LEU A 304 -13.00 1.20 -18.91
C LEU A 304 -13.73 2.55 -18.95
N LEU A 305 -12.99 3.66 -18.87
CA LEU A 305 -13.58 4.99 -18.92
C LEU A 305 -14.22 5.29 -20.28
N ALA A 306 -13.61 4.86 -21.38
CA ALA A 306 -14.21 5.04 -22.71
C ALA A 306 -15.58 4.35 -22.80
N ALA A 307 -15.71 3.13 -22.27
CA ALA A 307 -16.99 2.44 -22.21
C ALA A 307 -18.01 3.19 -21.33
N LYS A 308 -17.64 3.55 -20.10
CA LYS A 308 -18.54 4.26 -19.16
C LYS A 308 -18.99 5.64 -19.66
N TYR A 309 -18.10 6.42 -20.27
CA TYR A 309 -18.51 7.69 -20.88
C TYR A 309 -19.39 7.50 -22.12
N SER A 310 -19.18 6.43 -22.90
CA SER A 310 -20.04 6.13 -24.05
C SER A 310 -21.46 5.77 -23.60
N GLU A 311 -21.58 4.96 -22.55
CA GLU A 311 -22.87 4.64 -21.90
C GLU A 311 -23.57 5.92 -21.41
N LEU A 312 -22.82 6.80 -20.73
CA LEU A 312 -23.36 8.07 -20.23
C LEU A 312 -23.80 9.00 -21.37
N MET A 313 -23.01 9.13 -22.43
CA MET A 313 -23.37 9.94 -23.60
C MET A 313 -24.60 9.40 -24.35
N ALA A 314 -24.81 8.08 -24.37
CA ALA A 314 -25.98 7.46 -24.96
C ALA A 314 -27.30 7.83 -24.25
N THR A 315 -27.24 8.26 -22.98
CA THR A 315 -28.42 8.80 -22.27
C THR A 315 -28.72 10.26 -22.60
N GLY A 316 -27.95 10.88 -23.51
CA GLY A 316 -28.03 12.31 -23.84
C GLY A 316 -27.14 13.22 -22.98
N TRP A 317 -26.41 12.66 -22.00
CA TRP A 317 -25.50 13.43 -21.15
C TRP A 317 -24.31 13.97 -21.93
N GLN A 318 -23.97 15.25 -21.75
CA GLN A 318 -22.85 15.87 -22.44
C GLN A 318 -21.57 15.76 -21.61
N VAL A 319 -20.53 15.14 -22.17
CA VAL A 319 -19.23 14.97 -21.52
C VAL A 319 -18.18 15.84 -22.19
N SER A 320 -17.55 16.74 -21.44
CA SER A 320 -16.47 17.58 -21.97
C SER A 320 -15.09 16.94 -21.79
N ARG A 321 -14.10 17.45 -22.52
CA ARG A 321 -12.69 17.10 -22.26
C ARG A 321 -12.23 17.51 -20.85
N GLY A 322 -12.85 18.55 -20.27
CA GLY A 322 -12.56 18.99 -18.91
C GLY A 322 -13.00 17.97 -17.86
N ASP A 323 -14.19 17.40 -18.04
CA ASP A 323 -14.72 16.34 -17.17
C ASP A 323 -13.81 15.12 -17.16
N ILE A 324 -13.43 14.63 -18.35
CA ILE A 324 -12.54 13.48 -18.48
C ILE A 324 -11.19 13.73 -17.81
N ARG A 325 -10.61 14.94 -17.96
CA ARG A 325 -9.34 15.29 -17.33
C ARG A 325 -9.44 15.30 -15.80
N ARG A 326 -10.49 15.92 -15.25
CA ARG A 326 -10.77 15.94 -13.81
C ARG A 326 -10.91 14.52 -13.27
N ASP A 327 -11.69 13.68 -13.94
CA ASP A 327 -12.04 12.36 -13.43
C ASP A 327 -10.84 11.40 -13.50
N VAL A 328 -10.06 11.45 -14.59
CA VAL A 328 -8.79 10.73 -14.71
C VAL A 328 -7.79 11.19 -13.63
N TYR A 329 -7.73 12.50 -13.35
CA TYR A 329 -6.89 13.03 -12.28
C TYR A 329 -7.29 12.45 -10.92
N ARG A 330 -8.59 12.44 -10.59
CA ARG A 330 -9.11 11.88 -9.33
C ARG A 330 -8.75 10.41 -9.18
N LEU A 331 -8.99 9.59 -10.20
CA LEU A 331 -8.70 8.14 -10.17
C LEU A 331 -7.19 7.83 -10.08
N LEU A 332 -6.32 8.66 -10.67
CA LEU A 332 -4.87 8.46 -10.70
C LEU A 332 -4.10 9.15 -9.54
N GLY A 333 -4.80 9.52 -8.47
CA GLY A 333 -4.17 10.01 -7.23
C GLY A 333 -4.86 11.22 -6.62
N GLY A 334 -5.67 11.96 -7.39
CA GLY A 334 -6.39 13.13 -6.86
C GLY A 334 -7.36 12.76 -5.74
N ALA A 335 -8.10 11.65 -5.85
CA ALA A 335 -9.02 11.19 -4.82
C ALA A 335 -8.28 10.76 -3.54
N PHE A 336 -7.07 10.22 -3.66
CA PHE A 336 -6.18 9.95 -2.53
C PHE A 336 -5.76 11.25 -1.83
N GLU A 337 -5.29 12.24 -2.58
CA GLU A 337 -4.88 13.54 -2.03
C GLU A 337 -6.05 14.28 -1.37
N GLU A 338 -7.22 14.29 -2.02
CA GLU A 338 -8.47 14.81 -1.45
C GLU A 338 -8.81 14.11 -0.13
N PHE A 339 -8.66 12.78 -0.05
CA PHE A 339 -8.91 12.02 1.17
C PHE A 339 -7.90 12.34 2.28
N LEU A 340 -6.61 12.45 1.95
CA LEU A 340 -5.57 12.83 2.91
C LEU A 340 -5.83 14.23 3.48
N ALA A 341 -6.31 15.17 2.65
CA ALA A 341 -6.55 16.56 3.03
C ALA A 341 -7.84 16.77 3.85
N LYS A 342 -8.70 15.76 3.98
CA LYS A 342 -9.90 15.86 4.83
C LYS A 342 -9.50 16.09 6.29
N PRO A 343 -10.20 16.99 7.01
CA PRO A 343 -9.96 17.26 8.42
C PRO A 343 -10.22 16.04 9.31
#